data_AF-A0A0D2V077-F1
#
_entry.id   AF-A0A0D2V077-F1
#
_cell.length_a   1.000
_cell.length_b   1.000
_cell.length_c   1.000
_cell.angle_alpha   90.00
_cell.angle_beta   90.00
_cell.angle_gamma   90.00
#
_symmetry.space_group_name_H-M   'P 1'
#
loop_
_entity.id
_entity.type
_entity.pdbx_description
1 polymer ?
#
loop_
_entity_poly.entity_id
_entity_poly.type
_entity_poly.pdbx_seq_one_letter_code
_entity_poly.pdbx_strand_id
1 'polypeptide(L)'
;MADQSHTDETPPSSGMQSLSVDSQPPSSSSTPQMSLEEKLKIIRSVGEECIQEYELLNLLNHKPEPICYDCFEPSGRMHIAQNL
;
A
#
# COMPACT_ATOMS: atom_id res chain seq x y z
N MET A 1 16.03 -50.98 39.09
CA MET A 1 16.47 -49.58 39.25
C MET A 1 17.24 -49.17 38.01
N ALA A 2 16.57 -48.56 37.05
CA ALA A 2 17.11 -47.72 35.99
C ALA A 2 15.90 -47.14 35.25
N ASP A 3 15.42 -46.03 35.79
CA ASP A 3 14.41 -45.16 35.21
C ASP A 3 15.04 -44.45 34.00
N GLN A 4 14.45 -44.59 32.81
CA GLN A 4 14.77 -43.76 31.65
C GLN A 4 13.45 -43.24 31.08
N SER A 5 12.99 -42.13 31.64
CA SER A 5 11.88 -41.32 31.17
C SER A 5 12.16 -40.80 29.75
N HIS A 6 11.33 -41.21 28.80
CA HIS A 6 11.15 -40.52 27.51
C HIS A 6 10.60 -39.11 27.78
N THR A 7 11.35 -38.08 27.41
CA THR A 7 10.85 -36.70 27.35
C THR A 7 10.20 -36.49 25.98
N ASP A 8 8.87 -36.63 25.93
CA ASP A 8 8.05 -36.13 24.82
C ASP A 8 7.96 -34.60 24.98
N GLU A 9 8.86 -33.87 24.32
CA GLU A 9 8.82 -32.41 24.28
C GLU A 9 7.87 -32.01 23.17
N THR A 10 6.58 -31.93 23.53
CA THR A 10 5.55 -31.34 22.70
C THR A 10 5.91 -29.86 22.49
N PRO A 11 6.15 -29.40 21.25
CA PRO A 11 6.45 -27.99 21.03
C PRO A 11 5.25 -27.17 21.53
N PRO A 12 5.44 -26.07 22.26
CA PRO A 12 4.32 -25.23 22.63
C PRO A 12 3.70 -24.74 21.32
N SER A 13 2.44 -25.13 21.10
CA SER A 13 1.56 -24.51 20.13
C SER A 13 1.39 -23.05 20.58
N SER A 14 2.35 -22.21 20.19
CA SER A 14 2.26 -20.77 20.34
C SER A 14 1.09 -20.35 19.49
N GLY A 15 -0.04 -20.12 20.16
CA GLY A 15 -1.30 -19.74 19.53
C GLY A 15 -1.03 -18.65 18.50
N MET A 16 -1.31 -18.97 17.25
CA MET A 16 -1.43 -17.98 16.18
C MET A 16 -2.50 -17.00 16.63
N GLN A 17 -2.08 -15.87 17.18
CA GLN A 17 -2.97 -14.77 17.50
C GLN A 17 -3.47 -14.26 16.16
N SER A 18 -4.71 -14.62 15.85
CA SER A 18 -5.44 -14.04 14.73
C SER A 18 -5.49 -12.54 14.96
N LEU A 19 -4.67 -11.80 14.20
CA LEU A 19 -4.73 -10.35 14.14
C LEU A 19 -6.05 -10.03 13.45
N SER A 20 -7.11 -9.96 14.25
CA SER A 20 -8.39 -9.42 13.82
C SER A 20 -8.11 -7.97 13.48
N VAL A 21 -8.05 -7.67 12.18
CA VAL A 21 -8.07 -6.30 11.68
C VAL A 21 -9.43 -5.76 12.09
N ASP A 22 -9.44 -5.01 13.18
CA ASP A 22 -10.59 -4.20 13.57
C ASP A 22 -10.91 -3.36 12.34
N SER A 23 -12.07 -3.62 11.72
CA SER A 23 -12.57 -2.82 10.62
C SER A 23 -13.02 -1.49 11.21
N GLN A 24 -12.05 -0.70 11.64
CA GLN A 24 -12.27 0.67 12.03
C GLN A 24 -12.88 1.34 10.80
N PRO A 25 -14.12 1.89 10.89
CA PRO A 25 -14.64 2.67 9.77
C PRO A 25 -13.59 3.72 9.44
N PRO A 26 -13.32 4.00 8.15
CA PRO A 26 -12.31 4.96 7.78
C PRO A 26 -12.63 6.23 8.56
N SER A 27 -11.73 6.55 9.49
CA SER A 27 -11.77 7.79 10.24
C SER A 27 -11.89 8.84 9.15
N SER A 28 -12.98 9.60 9.15
CA SER A 28 -13.25 10.63 8.16
C SER A 28 -12.13 11.66 8.26
N SER A 29 -11.00 11.35 7.64
CA SER A 29 -9.87 12.24 7.48
C SER A 29 -10.45 13.38 6.69
N SER A 30 -10.53 14.53 7.33
CA SER A 30 -10.93 15.79 6.72
C SER A 30 -9.85 16.20 5.73
N THR A 31 -9.67 15.41 4.66
CA THR A 31 -8.90 15.82 3.50
C THR A 31 -9.74 16.88 2.81
N PRO A 32 -9.21 18.10 2.59
CA PRO A 32 -9.93 19.09 1.81
C PRO A 32 -10.35 18.47 0.47
N GLN A 33 -11.65 18.51 0.17
CA GLN A 33 -12.18 18.00 -1.09
C GLN A 33 -11.70 18.90 -2.23
N MET A 34 -10.63 18.47 -2.90
CA MET A 34 -10.19 19.05 -4.16
C MET A 34 -11.21 18.73 -5.26
N SER A 35 -11.49 19.70 -6.12
CA SER A 35 -12.31 19.47 -7.31
C SER A 35 -11.61 18.50 -8.27
N LEU A 36 -12.40 17.88 -9.16
CA LEU A 36 -11.88 16.92 -10.13
C LEU A 36 -10.87 17.57 -11.09
N GLU A 37 -11.12 18.82 -11.47
CA GLU A 37 -10.26 19.60 -12.36
C GLU A 37 -8.92 19.96 -11.70
N GLU A 38 -8.94 20.33 -10.42
CA GLU A 38 -7.71 20.54 -9.64
C GLU A 38 -6.88 19.27 -9.50
N LYS A 39 -7.53 18.13 -9.21
CA LYS A 39 -6.85 16.82 -9.15
C LYS A 39 -6.19 16.48 -10.49
N LEU A 40 -6.92 16.65 -11.60
CA LEU A 40 -6.37 16.39 -12.92
C LEU A 40 -5.17 17.30 -13.21
N LYS A 41 -5.28 18.60 -12.94
CA LYS A 41 -4.20 19.56 -13.17
C LYS A 41 -2.92 19.19 -12.41
N ILE A 42 -3.05 18.76 -11.16
CA ILE A 42 -1.90 18.32 -10.35
C ILE A 42 -1.27 17.08 -10.96
N ILE A 43 -2.05 16.03 -11.24
CA ILE A 43 -1.53 14.77 -11.78
C ILE A 43 -0.87 14.99 -13.16
N ARG A 44 -1.47 15.83 -14.01
CA ARG A 44 -0.94 16.11 -15.35
C ARG A 44 0.39 16.87 -15.32
N SER A 45 0.69 17.58 -14.23
CA SER A 45 1.98 18.24 -14.05
C SER A 45 3.15 17.30 -13.72
N VAL A 46 2.87 16.05 -13.34
CA VAL A 46 3.90 15.06 -12.98
C VAL A 46 4.44 14.35 -14.21
N GLY A 47 3.55 13.87 -15.09
CA GLY A 47 3.92 13.12 -16.29
C GLY A 47 4.15 14.04 -17.49
N GLU A 48 5.27 13.84 -18.19
CA GLU A 48 5.51 14.47 -19.50
C GLU A 48 4.40 14.08 -20.49
N GLU A 49 4.16 12.77 -20.61
CA GLU A 49 3.09 12.20 -21.40
C GLU A 49 1.95 11.69 -20.51
N CYS A 50 0.72 11.86 -20.99
CA CYS A 50 -0.47 11.22 -20.43
C CYS A 50 -1.19 10.50 -21.55
N ILE A 51 -1.28 9.17 -21.42
CA ILE A 51 -2.05 8.37 -22.35
C ILE A 51 -3.52 8.58 -22.02
N GLN A 52 -4.24 9.24 -22.93
CA GLN A 52 -5.70 9.40 -22.88
C GLN A 52 -6.22 10.10 -21.62
N GLU A 53 -6.11 11.42 -21.59
CA GLU A 53 -6.52 12.27 -20.46
C GLU A 53 -7.99 12.07 -20.00
N TYR A 54 -8.88 11.69 -20.92
CA TYR A 54 -10.27 11.42 -20.59
C TYR A 54 -10.45 10.15 -19.73
N GLU A 55 -9.57 9.14 -19.89
CA GLU A 55 -9.58 7.95 -19.03
C GLU A 55 -9.11 8.30 -17.62
N LEU A 56 -8.14 9.21 -17.50
CA LEU A 56 -7.70 9.75 -16.21
C LEU A 56 -8.82 10.53 -15.51
N LEU A 57 -9.54 11.40 -16.23
CA LEU A 57 -10.74 12.08 -15.69
C LEU A 57 -11.76 11.08 -15.16
N ASN A 58 -12.06 10.04 -15.94
CA ASN A 58 -13.01 9.00 -15.57
C ASN A 58 -12.53 8.22 -14.34
N LEU A 59 -11.24 7.87 -14.27
CA LEU A 59 -10.63 7.20 -13.12
C LEU A 59 -10.79 8.04 -11.85
N LEU A 60 -10.49 9.34 -11.91
CA LEU A 60 -10.59 10.26 -10.76
C LEU A 60 -12.04 10.50 -10.32
N ASN A 61 -13.01 10.38 -11.22
CA ASN A 61 -14.43 10.50 -10.90
C ASN A 61 -14.97 9.28 -10.15
N HIS A 62 -14.51 8.08 -10.53
CA HIS A 62 -15.09 6.82 -10.05
C HIS A 62 -14.28 6.13 -8.96
N LYS A 63 -12.98 6.42 -8.85
CA LYS A 63 -12.09 5.79 -7.87
C LYS A 63 -11.52 6.87 -6.93
N PRO A 64 -12.03 6.98 -5.69
CA PRO A 64 -11.58 7.99 -4.74
C PRO A 64 -10.10 7.81 -4.37
N GLU A 65 -9.60 6.57 -4.39
CA GLU A 65 -8.22 6.19 -4.09
C GLU A 65 -7.60 5.44 -5.29
N PRO A 66 -7.11 6.16 -6.31
CA PRO A 66 -6.42 5.54 -7.44
C PRO A 66 -5.08 4.93 -6.99
N ILE A 67 -4.66 3.84 -7.64
CA ILE A 67 -3.41 3.14 -7.34
C ILE A 67 -2.36 3.60 -8.35
N CYS A 68 -1.24 4.11 -7.85
CA CYS A 68 -0.06 4.48 -8.65
C CYS A 68 1.08 3.52 -8.30
N TYR A 69 1.91 3.19 -9.28
CA TYR A 69 3.09 2.34 -9.08
C TYR A 69 4.27 2.85 -9.91
N ASP A 70 5.46 2.72 -9.36
CA ASP A 70 6.74 2.94 -10.03
C ASP A 70 7.68 1.80 -9.65
N CYS A 71 8.50 1.36 -10.61
CA CYS A 71 9.31 0.16 -10.47
C CYS A 71 10.79 0.51 -10.60
N PHE A 72 11.56 0.12 -9.59
CA PHE A 72 13.01 0.21 -9.60
C PHE A 72 13.65 -1.18 -9.54
N GLU A 73 14.66 -1.40 -10.36
CA GLU A 73 15.53 -2.56 -10.22
C GLU A 73 16.45 -2.35 -8.99
N PRO A 74 16.71 -3.37 -8.17
CA PRO A 74 17.65 -3.27 -7.07
C PRO A 74 19.05 -2.89 -7.57
N SER A 75 19.42 -1.63 -7.40
CA SER A 75 20.75 -1.12 -7.71
C SER A 75 21.53 -0.95 -6.41
N GLY A 76 22.76 -1.44 -6.33
CA GLY A 76 23.59 -1.30 -5.13
C GLY A 76 23.81 0.15 -4.65
N ARG A 77 23.42 1.14 -5.49
CA ARG A 77 23.32 2.57 -5.15
C ARG A 77 22.09 3.19 -5.82
N MET A 78 21.37 4.04 -5.10
CA MET A 78 20.24 4.83 -5.60
C MET A 78 20.69 5.96 -6.53
N HIS A 79 19.98 6.15 -7.64
CA HIS A 79 20.14 7.37 -8.46
C HIS A 79 19.35 8.53 -7.85
N ILE A 80 19.85 9.76 -8.01
CA ILE A 80 19.20 10.96 -7.46
C ILE A 80 17.77 11.14 -7.97
N ALA A 81 17.51 10.84 -9.25
CA ALA A 81 16.20 10.98 -9.86
C ALA A 81 15.15 9.97 -9.33
N GLN A 82 15.58 8.95 -8.59
CA GLN A 82 14.67 7.94 -8.04
C GLN A 82 14.12 8.34 -6.66
N ASN A 83 14.74 9.30 -5.97
CA ASN A 83 14.45 9.61 -4.55
C ASN A 83 14.42 11.10 -4.20
N LEU A 84 14.49 11.97 -5.20
CA LEU A 84 14.30 13.42 -5.07
C LEU A 84 13.05 13.82 -5.84
#